data_AF-A0A1H8VXJ4-F1
#
_entry.id   AF-A0A1H8VXJ4-F1
#
_cell.length_a   1.000
_cell.length_b   1.000
_cell.length_c   1.000
_cell.angle_alpha   90.00
_cell.angle_beta   90.00
_cell.angle_gamma   90.00
#
_symmetry.space_group_name_H-M   'P 1'
#
loop_
_entity.id
_entity.type
_entity.pdbx_description
1 polymer ?
#
loop_
_entity_poly.entity_id
_entity_poly.type
_entity_poly.pdbx_seq_one_letter_code
_entity_poly.pdbx_strand_id
1 'polypeptide(L)' 'MIKERWEILDCWVVAGYNYRVILKPRTTRAHLIDITLETSNIHALLEEVVNAFWTSQELMVYLDGIAVQGRHSIK' A
#
# COMPACT_ATOMS: atom_id res chain seq x y z
N MET A 1 5.28 3.33 18.72
CA MET A 1 4.86 3.98 17.45
C MET A 1 3.38 4.27 17.53
N ILE A 2 2.92 5.41 17.01
CA ILE A 2 1.51 5.79 16.99
C ILE A 2 0.82 5.07 15.82
N LYS A 3 -0.37 4.53 16.05
CA LYS A 3 -1.23 4.01 14.99
C LYS A 3 -2.14 5.11 14.48
N GLU A 4 -2.31 5.21 13.17
CA GLU A 4 -3.20 6.20 12.56
C GLU A 4 -3.85 5.68 11.29
N ARG A 5 -4.82 6.46 10.80
CA ARG A 5 -5.43 6.20 9.50
C ARG A 5 -4.54 6.75 8.40
N TRP A 6 -4.54 6.04 7.29
CA TRP A 6 -3.82 6.42 6.09
C TRP A 6 -4.81 6.90 5.02
N GLU A 7 -4.30 7.67 4.08
CA GLU A 7 -5.03 8.08 2.90
C GLU A 7 -4.16 7.87 1.66
N ILE A 8 -4.84 7.62 0.55
CA ILE A 8 -4.21 7.40 -0.74
C ILE A 8 -4.07 8.77 -1.38
N LEU A 9 -2.83 9.16 -1.66
CA LEU A 9 -2.54 10.38 -2.39
C LEU A 9 -2.72 10.17 -3.89
N ASP A 10 -2.22 9.04 -4.38
CA ASP A 10 -2.29 8.70 -5.78
C ASP A 10 -2.16 7.17 -5.97
N CYS A 11 -2.75 6.66 -7.04
CA CYS A 11 -2.71 5.26 -7.42
C CYS A 11 -2.90 5.10 -8.92
N TRP A 12 -1.93 4.49 -9.60
CA TRP A 12 -2.02 4.25 -11.05
C TRP A 12 -1.35 2.94 -11.46
N VAL A 13 -1.75 2.43 -12.62
CA VAL A 13 -1.18 1.23 -13.24
C VAL A 13 0.17 1.58 -13.86
N VAL A 14 1.21 0.82 -13.54
CA VAL A 14 2.52 0.90 -14.18
C VAL A 14 2.63 -0.09 -15.34
N ALA A 15 2.26 -1.35 -15.12
CA ALA A 15 2.27 -2.40 -16.15
C ALA A 15 1.45 -3.62 -15.71
N GLY A 16 0.49 -4.07 -16.53
CA GLY A 16 -0.34 -5.22 -16.20
C GLY A 16 -1.05 -5.04 -14.86
N TYR A 17 -0.78 -5.93 -13.90
CA TYR A 17 -1.32 -5.88 -12.53
C TYR A 17 -0.40 -5.15 -11.53
N ASN A 18 0.61 -4.44 -12.01
CA ASN A 18 1.48 -3.63 -11.16
C ASN A 18 0.91 -2.22 -10.99
N TYR A 19 0.59 -1.87 -9.75
CA TYR A 19 0.08 -0.55 -9.36
C TYR A 19 1.13 0.17 -8.54
N ARG A 20 1.38 1.44 -8.85
CA ARG A 20 2.12 2.33 -7.96
C ARG A 20 1.13 3.05 -7.08
N VAL A 21 1.38 3.02 -5.78
CA VAL A 21 0.51 3.61 -4.75
C VAL A 21 1.34 4.53 -3.88
N ILE A 22 0.84 5.75 -3.69
CA ILE A 22 1.41 6.72 -2.76
C ILE A 22 0.44 6.92 -1.61
N LEU A 23 0.92 6.69 -0.39
CA LEU A 23 0.14 6.76 0.84
C LEU A 23 0.75 7.79 1.79
N LYS A 24 -0.10 8.49 2.52
CA LYS A 24 0.33 9.31 3.66
C LYS A 24 -0.53 9.05 4.90
N PRO A 25 0.02 9.24 6.09
CA PRO A 25 -0.80 9.29 7.29
C PRO A 25 -1.70 10.53 7.29
N ARG A 26 -2.91 10.41 7.83
CA ARG A 26 -3.87 11.53 7.84
C ARG A 26 -3.49 12.63 8.81
N THR A 27 -2.76 12.30 9.88
CA THR A 27 -2.47 13.27 10.95
C THR A 27 -1.17 14.03 10.72
N THR A 28 -0.31 13.58 9.80
CA THR A 28 0.99 14.19 9.53
C THR A 28 1.42 14.04 8.07
N ARG A 29 2.14 15.05 7.56
CA ARG A 29 2.76 15.01 6.22
C ARG A 29 4.20 14.50 6.24
N ALA A 30 4.74 14.16 7.41
CA ALA A 30 6.16 13.82 7.57
C ALA A 30 6.53 12.41 7.05
N HIS A 31 5.54 11.56 6.79
CA HIS A 31 5.77 10.19 6.31
C HIS A 31 5.01 9.97 5.00
N LEU A 32 5.71 9.43 4.01
CA LEU A 32 5.16 9.02 2.73
C LEU A 32 5.63 7.60 2.45
N ILE A 33 4.70 6.76 2.01
CA ILE A 33 5.01 5.43 1.47
C ILE A 33 4.72 5.50 -0.01
N ASP A 34 5.73 5.20 -0.82
CA ASP A 34 5.64 5.09 -2.27
C ASP A 34 6.11 3.68 -2.64
N ILE A 35 5.17 2.85 -3.09
CA ILE A 35 5.40 1.42 -3.31
C ILE A 35 4.72 0.94 -4.59
N THR A 36 5.33 -0.05 -5.24
CA THR A 36 4.73 -0.78 -6.36
C THR A 36 4.22 -2.13 -5.86
N LEU A 37 2.94 -2.41 -6.10
CA LEU A 37 2.25 -3.63 -5.69
C LEU A 37 1.78 -4.38 -6.92
N GLU A 38 2.03 -5.68 -6.96
CA GLU A 38 1.46 -6.56 -7.98
C GLU A 38 0.21 -7.24 -7.42
N THR A 39 -0.97 -6.87 -7.91
CA THR A 39 -2.24 -7.42 -7.42
C THR A 39 -3.33 -7.35 -8.49
N SER A 40 -4.15 -8.40 -8.57
CA SER A 40 -5.34 -8.42 -9.44
C SER A 40 -6.52 -7.66 -8.85
N ASN A 41 -6.46 -7.25 -7.58
CA ASN A 41 -7.54 -6.55 -6.89
C ASN A 41 -7.03 -5.38 -6.04
N ILE A 42 -6.54 -4.34 -6.73
CA ILE A 42 -6.03 -3.13 -6.06
C ILE A 42 -7.11 -2.44 -5.22
N HIS A 43 -8.38 -2.45 -5.63
CA HIS A 43 -9.45 -1.73 -4.94
C HIS A 43 -9.72 -2.28 -3.54
N ALA A 44 -9.79 -3.61 -3.39
CA ALA A 44 -9.99 -4.24 -2.08
C ALA A 44 -8.80 -3.97 -1.13
N LEU A 45 -7.57 -4.01 -1.66
CA LEU A 45 -6.36 -3.70 -0.90
C LEU A 45 -6.38 -2.25 -0.39
N LEU A 46 -6.71 -1.31 -1.28
CA LEU A 46 -6.80 0.11 -0.93
C LEU A 46 -7.87 0.38 0.13
N GLU A 47 -9.02 -0.30 0.03
CA GLU A 47 -10.09 -0.22 1.03
C GLU A 47 -9.64 -0.72 2.41
N GLU A 48 -8.92 -1.84 2.47
CA GLU A 48 -8.36 -2.37 3.72
C GLU A 48 -7.37 -1.38 4.36
N VAL A 49 -6.46 -0.83 3.55
CA VAL A 49 -5.43 0.12 4.00
C VAL A 49 -6.05 1.38 4.62
N VAL A 50 -7.08 1.97 3.99
CA VAL A 50 -7.67 3.23 4.48
C VAL A 50 -8.65 3.05 5.65
N ASN A 51 -9.23 1.86 5.81
CA ASN A 51 -10.22 1.57 6.86
C ASN A 51 -9.58 1.10 8.18
N ALA A 52 -8.36 0.58 8.15
CA ALA A 52 -7.63 0.13 9.32
C ALA A 52 -6.68 1.21 9.90
N PHE A 53 -6.17 0.94 11.11
CA PHE A 53 -5.18 1.75 11.78
C PHE A 53 -3.83 1.05 11.75
N TRP A 54 -2.82 1.74 11.24
CA TRP A 54 -1.48 1.19 11.06
C TRP A 54 -0.43 2.11 11.66
N THR A 55 0.59 1.51 12.27
CA THR A 55 1.89 2.17 12.33
C THR A 55 2.53 2.14 10.93
N SER A 56 3.48 3.04 10.65
CA SER A 56 4.22 3.02 9.37
C SER A 56 4.92 1.69 9.13
N GLN A 57 5.45 1.05 10.19
CA GLN A 57 6.12 -0.24 10.07
C GLN A 57 5.16 -1.38 9.74
N GLU A 58 3.99 -1.46 10.41
CA GLU A 58 2.99 -2.49 10.11
C GLU A 58 2.50 -2.37 8.66
N LEU A 59 2.22 -1.15 8.20
CA LEU A 59 1.75 -0.92 6.84
C LEU A 59 2.82 -1.28 5.81
N MET A 60 4.09 -0.89 6.03
CA MET A 60 5.19 -1.28 5.14
C MET A 60 5.33 -2.80 5.05
N VAL A 61 5.33 -3.51 6.18
CA VAL A 61 5.44 -4.99 6.19
C VAL A 61 4.28 -5.65 5.46
N TYR A 62 3.05 -5.15 5.66
CA TYR A 62 1.87 -5.67 4.97
C TYR A 62 1.97 -5.47 3.45
N LEU A 63 2.32 -4.26 3.00
CA LEU A 63 2.43 -3.94 1.56
C LEU A 63 3.61 -4.66 0.90
N ASP A 64 4.75 -4.78 1.59
CA ASP A 64 5.91 -5.55 1.13
C ASP A 64 5.55 -7.04 0.98
N GLY A 65 4.76 -7.60 1.90
CA GLY A 65 4.27 -8.97 1.79
C GLY A 65 3.50 -9.22 0.49
N ILE A 66 2.68 -8.25 0.06
CA ILE A 66 1.91 -8.32 -1.19
C ILE A 66 2.83 -8.14 -2.40
N ALA A 67 3.76 -7.17 -2.35
CA ALA A 67 4.73 -6.93 -3.40
C ALA A 67 5.70 -8.11 -3.62
N VAL A 68 5.94 -8.94 -2.61
CA VAL A 68 6.74 -10.18 -2.72
C VAL A 68 5.91 -11.33 -3.28
N GLN A 69 4.65 -11.51 -2.84
CA GLN A 69 3.78 -12.59 -3.33
C GLN A 69 3.52 -12.52 -4.84
N GLY A 70 3.39 -11.32 -5.41
CA GLY A 70 3.25 -11.15 -6.87
C GLY A 70 4.43 -11.70 -7.66
N ARG A 71 5.67 -11.42 -7.21
CA ARG A 71 6.91 -11.90 -7.87
C ARG A 71 7.05 -13.42 -7.88
N HIS A 72 6.47 -14.11 -6.90
CA HIS A 72 6.51 -15.57 -6.82
C HIS A 72 5.42 -16.27 -7.66
N SER A 73 4.43 -15.54 -8.20
CA SER A 73 3.35 -16.10 -9.03
C SER A 73 3.70 -16.18 -10.52
N ILE A 74 4.92 -15.82 -10.92
CA ILE A 74 5.43 -16.10 -12.28
C ILE A 74 5.79 -17.59 -12.34
N LYS A 75 4.83 -18.41 -12.77
CA LYS A 75 5.04 -19.79 -13.23
C LYS A 75 4.47 -19.95 -14.62
#